data_AF-A0A3A4QQJ4-F1
#
_entry.id   AF-A0A3A4QQJ4-F1
#
_cell.length_a   1.000
_cell.length_b   1.000
_cell.length_c   1.000
_cell.angle_alpha   90.00
_cell.angle_beta   90.00
_cell.angle_gamma   90.00
#
_symmetry.space_group_name_H-M   'P 1'
#
loop_
_entity.id
_entity.type
_entity.pdbx_description
1 polymer ?
#
loop_
_entity_poly.entity_id
_entity_poly.type
_entity_poly.pdbx_seq_one_letter_code
_entity_poly.pdbx_strand_id
1 'polypeptide(L)'
;MPLISGKDQIGVKYGQEIVINTVSVDLSLDQIRRAVRQLPAQEKIALWRLLDKDLDRPAIARQFTLSVNAIHKAYAHINEDEVMKDAVKATRQARKARHAKSRS
;
A
#
# COMPACT_ATOMS: atom_id res chain seq x y z
N MET A 1 13.58 -14.36 6.18
CA MET A 1 13.22 -13.21 5.31
C MET A 1 14.07 -13.30 4.05
N PRO A 2 13.52 -13.20 2.82
CA PRO A 2 14.34 -13.26 1.62
C PRO A 2 14.81 -11.85 1.23
N LEU A 3 16.11 -11.72 0.96
CA LEU A 3 16.80 -10.51 0.47
C LEU A 3 16.69 -10.49 -1.06
N ILE A 4 16.18 -9.40 -1.64
CA ILE A 4 16.12 -9.22 -3.10
C ILE A 4 17.30 -8.34 -3.51
N SER A 5 18.29 -8.94 -4.18
CA SER A 5 19.51 -8.27 -4.66
C SER A 5 19.34 -7.86 -6.13
N GLY A 6 19.30 -6.56 -6.40
CA GLY A 6 19.32 -5.99 -7.77
C GLY A 6 20.74 -5.61 -8.19
N LYS A 7 21.16 -5.99 -9.39
CA LYS A 7 22.49 -5.70 -9.97
C LYS A 7 22.33 -4.72 -11.13
N ASP A 8 22.52 -3.43 -10.90
CA ASP A 8 22.59 -2.44 -11.98
C ASP A 8 24.06 -2.11 -12.31
N GLN A 9 24.39 -2.20 -13.61
CA GLN A 9 25.74 -2.03 -14.16
C GLN A 9 25.91 -0.60 -14.70
N ILE A 10 26.77 0.21 -14.08
CA ILE A 10 27.14 1.53 -14.61
C ILE A 10 28.61 1.47 -15.02
N GLY A 11 28.88 1.41 -16.32
CA GLY A 11 30.24 1.38 -16.87
C GLY A 11 30.78 2.78 -17.11
N VAL A 12 31.86 3.16 -16.43
CA VAL A 12 32.70 4.31 -16.80
C VAL A 12 33.98 3.77 -17.41
N LYS A 13 34.25 4.13 -18.67
CA LYS A 13 35.45 3.72 -19.40
C LYS A 13 36.65 4.54 -18.96
N TYR A 14 37.44 3.99 -18.04
CA TYR A 14 38.87 4.29 -17.96
C TYR A 14 39.63 3.00 -18.31
N GLY A 15 40.68 3.14 -19.11
CA GLY A 15 41.46 2.00 -19.59
C GLY A 15 41.96 1.13 -18.45
N GLN A 16 41.74 -0.18 -18.58
CA GLN A 16 42.17 -1.27 -17.70
C GLN A 16 41.50 -1.32 -16.31
N GLU A 17 40.89 -2.49 -16.06
CA GLU A 17 40.19 -2.93 -14.86
C GLU A 17 38.94 -2.13 -14.47
N ILE A 18 37.78 -2.63 -14.91
CA ILE A 18 36.50 -2.33 -14.27
C ILE A 18 36.57 -2.97 -12.88
N VAL A 19 37.04 -2.22 -11.88
CA VAL A 19 36.88 -2.57 -10.47
C VAL A 19 35.38 -2.47 -10.19
N ILE A 20 34.69 -3.61 -10.26
CA ILE A 20 33.28 -3.72 -9.93
C ILE A 20 33.18 -3.59 -8.40
N ASN A 21 33.14 -2.36 -7.90
CA ASN A 21 32.78 -2.10 -6.51
C ASN A 21 31.28 -2.39 -6.37
N THR A 22 30.95 -3.65 -6.07
CA THR A 22 29.60 -4.04 -5.66
C THR A 22 29.33 -3.48 -4.27
N VAL A 23 28.75 -2.28 -4.21
CA VAL A 23 28.24 -1.76 -2.95
C VAL A 23 26.93 -2.48 -2.66
N SER A 24 26.96 -3.44 -1.73
CA SER A 24 25.75 -4.08 -1.21
C SER A 24 25.01 -3.05 -0.35
N VAL A 25 23.96 -2.45 -0.92
CA VAL A 25 23.07 -1.58 -0.16
C VAL A 25 21.97 -2.44 0.45
N ASP A 26 22.09 -2.76 1.74
CA ASP A 26 21.01 -3.38 2.51
C ASP A 26 19.89 -2.37 2.73
N LEU A 27 18.93 -2.34 1.81
CA LEU A 27 17.76 -1.50 1.92
C LEU A 27 16.65 -2.25 2.67
N SER A 28 16.29 -1.73 3.84
CA SER A 28 15.08 -2.16 4.52
C SER A 28 13.82 -1.72 3.74
N LEU A 29 12.74 -2.49 3.87
CA LEU A 29 11.44 -2.17 3.26
C LEU A 29 10.95 -0.76 3.62
N ASP A 30 11.25 -0.29 4.84
CA ASP A 30 10.86 1.05 5.27
C ASP A 30 11.69 2.16 4.62
N GLN A 31 12.97 1.91 4.32
CA GLN A 31 13.79 2.83 3.54
C GLN A 31 13.28 2.92 2.09
N ILE A 32 12.91 1.80 1.48
CA ILE A 32 12.31 1.76 0.14
C ILE A 32 10.99 2.55 0.13
N ARG A 33 10.12 2.33 1.13
CA ARG A 33 8.85 3.08 1.26
C ARG A 33 9.08 4.58 1.40
N ARG A 34 10.08 5.01 2.18
CA ARG A 34 10.41 6.43 2.33
C ARG A 34 10.93 7.03 1.04
N ALA A 35 11.83 6.34 0.34
CA ALA A 35 12.35 6.78 -0.95
C ALA A 35 11.22 6.93 -1.98
N VAL A 36 10.35 5.92 -2.12
CA VAL A 36 9.21 5.97 -3.03
C VAL A 36 8.25 7.11 -2.67
N ARG A 37 8.03 7.42 -1.38
CA ARG A 37 7.17 8.55 -0.98
C ARG A 37 7.74 9.90 -1.38
N GLN A 38 9.06 10.06 -1.42
CA GLN A 38 9.72 11.32 -1.77
C GLN A 38 9.75 11.58 -3.28
N LEU A 39 9.51 10.57 -4.12
CA LEU A 39 9.49 10.74 -5.58
C LEU A 39 8.37 11.68 -6.05
N PRO A 40 8.60 12.46 -7.12
CA PRO A 40 7.55 13.18 -7.85
C PRO A 40 6.42 12.25 -8.30
N ALA A 41 5.20 12.80 -8.43
CA ALA A 41 4.02 12.02 -8.81
C ALA A 41 4.19 11.28 -10.15
N GLN A 42 4.85 11.92 -11.12
CA GLN A 42 5.07 11.34 -12.45
C GLN A 42 6.03 10.14 -12.42
N GLU A 43 7.08 10.22 -11.61
CA GLU A 43 8.03 9.11 -11.42
C GLU A 43 7.41 7.95 -10.66
N LYS A 44 6.57 8.23 -9.66
CA LYS A 44 5.76 7.21 -8.99
C LYS A 44 4.89 6.46 -9.99
N ILE A 45 4.18 7.16 -10.88
CA ILE A 45 3.32 6.54 -11.89
C ILE A 45 4.13 5.66 -12.85
N ALA A 46 5.29 6.13 -13.30
CA ALA A 46 6.18 5.32 -14.16
C ALA A 46 6.65 4.05 -13.44
N LEU A 47 7.06 4.17 -12.18
CA LEU A 47 7.50 3.06 -11.35
C LEU A 47 6.37 2.05 -11.11
N TRP A 48 5.17 2.54 -10.79
CA TRP A 48 3.98 1.70 -10.66
C TRP A 48 3.67 0.94 -11.94
N ARG A 49 3.71 1.59 -13.12
CA ARG A 49 3.46 0.93 -14.41
C ARG A 49 4.50 -0.14 -14.75
N LEU A 50 5.74 0.05 -14.33
CA LEU A 50 6.81 -0.91 -14.56
C LEU A 50 6.61 -2.16 -13.69
N LEU A 51 6.31 -1.96 -12.41
CA LEU A 51 6.09 -3.04 -11.44
C LEU A 51 4.73 -3.74 -11.61
N ASP A 52 3.75 -3.09 -12.22
CA ASP A 52 2.41 -3.64 -12.45
C ASP A 52 2.43 -4.95 -13.29
N LYS A 53 3.45 -5.13 -14.12
CA LYS A 53 3.66 -6.34 -14.92
C LYS A 53 4.07 -7.55 -14.09
N ASP A 54 4.77 -7.30 -12.99
CA ASP A 54 5.29 -8.34 -12.10
C ASP A 54 4.33 -8.65 -10.94
N LEU A 55 3.19 -7.93 -10.88
CA LEU A 55 2.14 -8.23 -9.91
C LEU A 55 1.45 -9.54 -10.27
N ASP A 56 1.49 -10.52 -9.37
CA ASP A 56 0.63 -11.70 -9.40
C ASP A 56 -0.81 -11.29 -9.04
N ARG A 57 -1.51 -10.72 -10.02
CA ARG A 57 -2.91 -10.30 -9.91
C ARG A 57 -3.82 -11.44 -9.42
N PRO A 58 -3.69 -12.69 -9.90
CA PRO A 58 -4.42 -13.82 -9.33
C PRO A 58 -4.17 -14.04 -7.84
N ALA A 59 -2.92 -13.99 -7.36
CA ALA A 59 -2.63 -14.13 -5.93
C ALA A 59 -3.24 -12.99 -5.10
N ILE A 60 -3.16 -11.75 -5.59
CA ILE A 60 -3.76 -10.59 -4.93
C ILE A 60 -5.28 -10.74 -4.86
N ALA A 61 -5.92 -11.14 -5.96
CA ALA A 61 -7.37 -11.36 -6.00
C ALA A 61 -7.79 -12.46 -5.01
N ARG A 62 -7.05 -13.58 -4.97
CA ARG A 62 -7.30 -14.66 -4.00
C ARG A 62 -7.19 -14.15 -2.55
N GLN A 63 -6.12 -13.44 -2.22
CA GLN A 63 -5.91 -12.91 -0.87
C GLN A 63 -7.00 -11.90 -0.48
N PHE A 64 -7.43 -11.07 -1.42
CA PHE A 64 -8.54 -10.14 -1.23
C PHE A 64 -9.85 -10.88 -0.94
N THR A 65 -10.22 -11.86 -1.77
CA THR A 65 -11.42 -12.68 -1.55
C THR A 65 -11.38 -13.40 -0.21
N LEU A 66 -10.24 -13.98 0.16
CA LEU A 66 -10.07 -14.62 1.47
C LEU A 66 -10.30 -13.65 2.62
N SER A 67 -9.76 -12.43 2.51
CA SER A 67 -9.91 -11.39 3.53
C SER A 67 -11.36 -10.92 3.65
N VAL A 68 -12.05 -10.68 2.52
CA VAL A 68 -13.47 -10.32 2.51
C VAL A 68 -14.32 -11.42 3.14
N ASN A 69 -14.08 -12.67 2.77
CA ASN A 69 -14.80 -13.82 3.34
C ASN A 69 -14.54 -13.97 4.85
N ALA A 70 -13.31 -13.70 5.31
CA ALA A 70 -12.98 -13.72 6.73
C ALA A 70 -13.73 -12.63 7.51
N ILE A 71 -13.81 -11.42 6.96
CA ILE A 71 -14.59 -10.31 7.55
C ILE A 71 -16.07 -10.70 7.60
N HIS A 72 -16.64 -11.14 6.49
CA HIS A 72 -18.04 -11.57 6.45
C HIS A 72 -18.32 -12.68 7.47
N LYS A 73 -17.45 -13.69 7.58
CA LYS A 73 -17.61 -14.74 8.61
C LYS A 73 -17.50 -14.18 10.03
N ALA A 74 -16.54 -13.30 10.27
CA ALA A 74 -16.34 -12.69 11.59
C ALA A 74 -17.57 -11.91 12.05
N TYR A 75 -18.27 -11.26 11.12
CA TYR A 75 -19.45 -10.43 11.42
C TYR A 75 -20.79 -11.08 11.05
N ALA A 76 -20.80 -12.34 10.58
CA ALA A 76 -22.02 -13.03 10.14
C ALA A 76 -23.07 -13.21 11.25
N HIS A 77 -22.64 -13.11 12.52
CA HIS A 77 -23.51 -13.21 13.68
C HIS A 77 -24.15 -11.86 14.08
N ILE A 78 -23.76 -10.77 13.43
CA ILE A 78 -24.33 -9.44 13.68
C ILE A 78 -25.52 -9.24 12.73
N ASN A 79 -26.67 -8.90 13.29
CA ASN A 79 -27.86 -8.64 12.50
C ASN A 79 -27.73 -7.32 11.73
N GLU A 80 -27.87 -7.38 10.41
CA GLU A 80 -27.77 -6.22 9.51
C GLU A 80 -28.78 -5.11 9.88
N ASP A 81 -29.97 -5.48 10.37
CA ASP A 81 -30.99 -4.52 10.83
C ASP A 81 -30.54 -3.74 12.06
N GLU A 82 -29.76 -4.37 12.95
CA GLU A 82 -29.22 -3.71 14.14
C GLU A 82 -28.07 -2.77 13.76
N VAL A 83 -27.18 -3.20 12.86
CA VAL A 83 -26.12 -2.35 12.30
C VAL A 83 -26.71 -1.12 11.61
N MET A 84 -27.78 -1.30 10.83
CA MET A 84 -28.44 -0.19 10.13
C MET A 84 -29.07 0.80 11.11
N LYS A 85 -29.72 0.31 12.17
CA LYS A 85 -30.27 1.17 13.24
C LYS A 85 -29.17 2.00 13.92
N ASP A 86 -28.04 1.38 14.24
CA ASP A 86 -26.91 2.06 14.86
C ASP A 86 -26.27 3.09 13.93
N ALA A 87 -26.12 2.77 12.64
CA ALA A 87 -25.61 3.70 11.63
C ALA A 87 -26.51 4.94 11.48
N VAL A 88 -27.84 4.74 11.44
CA VAL A 88 -28.82 5.85 11.38
C VAL A 88 -28.74 6.70 12.64
N LYS A 89 -28.64 6.08 13.82
CA LYS A 89 -28.51 6.78 15.11
C LYS A 89 -27.23 7.61 15.18
N ALA A 90 -26.09 7.04 14.79
CA ALA A 90 -24.81 7.73 14.75
C ALA A 90 -24.84 8.92 13.77
N THR A 91 -25.41 8.73 12.58
CA THR A 91 -25.58 9.80 11.58
C THR A 91 -26.45 10.94 12.12
N ARG A 92 -27.55 10.60 12.81
CA ARG A 92 -28.43 11.60 13.44
C ARG A 92 -27.71 12.38 14.54
N GLN A 93 -26.88 11.71 15.35
CA GLN A 93 -26.08 12.35 16.39
C GLN A 93 -25.02 13.29 15.79
N ALA A 94 -24.29 12.85 14.78
CA ALA A 94 -23.30 13.67 14.08
C ALA A 94 -23.95 14.93 13.47
N ARG A 95 -25.14 14.79 12.86
CA ARG A 95 -25.89 15.92 12.31
C ARG A 95 -26.37 16.89 13.39
N LYS A 96 -26.87 16.41 14.53
CA LYS A 96 -27.23 17.25 15.68
C LYS A 96 -26.03 18.04 16.20
N ALA A 97 -24.89 17.38 16.39
CA ALA A 97 -23.65 18.02 16.86
C ALA A 97 -23.18 19.11 15.89
N ARG A 98 -23.25 18.85 14.57
CA ARG A 98 -22.89 19.84 13.54
C ARG A 98 -23.81 21.06 13.56
N HIS A 99 -25.13 20.86 13.72
CA HIS A 99 -26.08 21.97 13.80
C HIS A 99 -25.97 22.76 15.12
N ALA A 100 -25.67 22.10 16.24
CA ALA A 100 -25.41 22.78 17.50
C ALA A 100 -24.18 23.69 17.41
N LYS A 101 -23.12 23.23 16.75
CA LYS A 101 -21.89 24.00 16.51
C LYS A 101 -22.09 25.18 15.54
N SER A 102 -23.09 25.16 14.66
CA SER A 102 -23.37 26.25 13.73
C SER A 102 -24.38 27.29 14.25
N ARG A 103 -24.97 27.08 15.43
CA ARG A 103 -25.95 27.99 16.06
C ARG A 103 -25.42 28.67 17.34
N SER A 104 -24.18 28.37 17.71
CA SER A 104 -23.35 29.09 18.69
C SER A 104 -22.44 30.04 17.94
#